data_AF-A0A496Z212-F1
#
_entry.id   AF-A0A496Z212-F1
#
_cell.length_a   1.000
_cell.length_b   1.000
_cell.length_c   1.000
_cell.angle_alpha   90.00
_cell.angle_beta   90.00
_cell.angle_gamma   90.00
#
_symmetry.space_group_name_H-M   'P 1'
#
loop_
_entity.id
_entity.type
_entity.pdbx_description
1 polymer ?
#
loop_
_entity_poly.entity_id
_entity_poly.type
_entity_poly.pdbx_seq_one_letter_code
_entity_poly.pdbx_strand_id
1 'polypeptide(L)'
;MGYIAVRGGEEAITNAETLLHYHRMRGKGVTLTTQQILEQLPLAMDRVMSEGALYAPELAAAAFKQAAGDTLEAAFLLRAYRSSVSRIG
;
A
#
# COMPACT_ATOMS: atom_id res chain seq x y z
N MET A 1 -20.98 40.59 -5.05
CA MET A 1 -20.10 39.75 -4.22
C MET A 1 -19.49 38.69 -5.12
N GLY A 2 -18.19 38.77 -5.41
CA GLY A 2 -17.51 37.85 -6.33
C GLY A 2 -16.82 36.71 -5.57
N TYR A 3 -16.73 35.53 -6.20
CA TYR A 3 -15.94 34.42 -5.68
C TYR A 3 -14.45 34.59 -6.03
N ILE A 4 -13.56 34.18 -5.12
CA ILE A 4 -12.10 34.22 -5.30
C ILE A 4 -11.57 32.80 -5.18
N ALA A 5 -10.62 32.45 -6.03
CA ALA A 5 -9.95 31.15 -5.96
C ALA A 5 -9.15 31.02 -4.67
N VAL A 6 -9.37 29.92 -3.94
CA VAL A 6 -8.61 29.55 -2.73
C VAL A 6 -7.88 28.23 -2.96
N ARG A 7 -6.76 28.03 -2.26
CA ARG A 7 -6.04 26.76 -2.24
C ARG A 7 -6.49 25.95 -1.02
N GLY A 8 -6.90 24.70 -1.23
CA GLY A 8 -7.21 23.74 -0.17
C GLY A 8 -6.93 22.28 -0.55
N GLY A 9 -6.34 22.05 -1.72
CA GLY A 9 -6.11 20.69 -2.23
C GLY A 9 -5.12 19.88 -1.40
N GLU A 10 -4.04 20.50 -0.92
CA GLU A 10 -3.05 19.85 -0.07
C GLU A 10 -3.67 19.37 1.25
N GLU A 11 -4.40 20.26 1.93
CA GLU A 11 -5.10 19.91 3.17
C GLU A 11 -6.14 18.81 2.94
N ALA A 12 -6.87 18.85 1.81
CA ALA A 12 -7.81 17.80 1.44
C ALA A 12 -7.11 16.44 1.23
N ILE A 13 -5.94 16.42 0.59
CA ILE A 13 -5.13 15.21 0.38
C ILE A 13 -4.65 14.65 1.72
N THR A 14 -4.06 15.48 2.58
CA THR A 14 -3.56 15.04 3.90
C THR A 14 -4.69 14.48 4.78
N ASN A 15 -5.87 15.10 4.75
CA ASN A 15 -7.04 14.60 5.46
C ASN A 15 -7.54 13.27 4.89
N ALA A 16 -7.49 13.09 3.57
CA ALA A 16 -7.85 11.82 2.92
C ALA A 16 -6.89 10.69 3.29
N GLU A 17 -5.57 10.95 3.31
CA GLU A 17 -4.56 9.98 3.75
C GLU A 17 -4.76 9.57 5.22
N THR A 18 -5.03 10.56 6.09
CA THR A 18 -5.34 10.32 7.51
C THR A 18 -6.58 9.43 7.67
N LEU A 19 -7.63 9.71 6.89
CA LEU A 19 -8.87 8.93 6.89
C LEU A 19 -8.62 7.48 6.45
N LEU A 20 -7.83 7.28 5.39
CA LEU A 20 -7.45 5.93 4.92
C LEU A 20 -6.67 5.17 6.00
N HIS A 21 -5.71 5.82 6.66
CA HIS A 21 -4.95 5.22 7.75
C HIS A 21 -5.87 4.81 8.92
N TYR A 22 -6.81 5.68 9.30
CA TYR A 22 -7.82 5.36 10.30
C TYR A 22 -8.65 4.13 9.90
N HIS A 23 -9.14 4.07 8.66
CA HIS A 23 -9.94 2.93 8.19
C HIS A 23 -9.18 1.60 8.23
N ARG A 24 -7.87 1.63 7.96
CA ARG A 24 -7.00 0.45 8.03
C ARG A 24 -6.81 -0.06 9.47
N MET A 25 -6.83 0.83 10.46
CA MET A 25 -6.42 0.52 11.84
C MET A 25 -7.55 0.53 12.87
N ARG A 26 -8.75 1.02 12.54
CA ARG A 26 -9.87 1.22 13.50
C ARG A 26 -10.46 -0.05 14.14
N GLY A 27 -10.08 -1.23 13.67
CA GLY A 27 -10.57 -2.50 14.20
C GLY A 27 -10.09 -2.78 15.62
N LYS A 28 -10.89 -3.51 16.42
CA LYS A 28 -10.49 -3.97 17.78
C LYS A 28 -9.74 -5.32 17.77
N GLY A 29 -9.57 -5.92 16.60
CA GLY A 29 -8.89 -7.20 16.44
C GLY A 29 -7.38 -7.09 16.56
N VAL A 30 -6.70 -8.24 16.60
CA VAL A 30 -5.24 -8.29 16.55
C VAL A 30 -4.75 -7.70 15.21
N THR A 31 -3.72 -6.86 15.27
CA THR A 31 -3.13 -6.27 14.06
C THR A 31 -2.47 -7.34 13.21
N LEU A 32 -2.81 -7.41 11.93
CA LEU A 32 -2.17 -8.34 10.98
C LEU A 32 -0.67 -8.07 10.87
N THR A 33 0.16 -9.08 11.10
CA THR A 33 1.60 -9.00 10.84
C THR A 33 1.91 -9.35 9.38
N THR A 34 3.05 -8.89 8.86
CA THR A 34 3.52 -9.27 7.53
C THR A 34 3.75 -10.78 7.44
N GLN A 35 4.26 -11.39 8.51
CA GLN A 35 4.44 -12.85 8.60
C GLN A 35 3.11 -13.61 8.47
N GLN A 36 2.05 -13.16 9.17
CA GLN A 36 0.72 -13.76 9.04
C GLN A 36 0.21 -13.66 7.60
N ILE A 37 0.43 -12.54 6.93
CA ILE A 37 0.02 -12.35 5.53
C ILE A 37 0.79 -13.32 4.61
N LEU A 38 2.10 -13.46 4.80
CA LEU A 38 2.93 -14.39 4.03
C LEU A 38 2.48 -15.84 4.18
N GLU A 39 2.25 -16.27 5.42
CA GLU A 39 1.92 -17.66 5.73
C GLU A 39 0.48 -18.04 5.36
N GLN A 40 -0.45 -17.10 5.47
CA GLN A 40 -1.90 -17.39 5.38
C GLN A 40 -2.51 -16.97 4.04
N LEU A 41 -1.85 -16.07 3.29
CA LEU A 41 -2.36 -15.54 2.02
C LEU A 41 -1.37 -15.73 0.86
N PRO A 42 -0.84 -16.94 0.61
CA PRO A 42 0.22 -17.17 -0.37
C PRO A 42 -0.17 -16.76 -1.79
N LEU A 43 -1.40 -17.03 -2.22
CA LEU A 43 -1.88 -16.67 -3.57
C LEU A 43 -1.93 -15.16 -3.81
N ALA A 44 -2.20 -14.37 -2.76
CA ALA A 44 -2.16 -12.92 -2.86
C ALA A 44 -0.72 -12.43 -3.02
N MET A 45 0.23 -13.03 -2.29
CA MET A 45 1.65 -12.69 -2.41
C MET A 45 2.21 -13.07 -3.78
N ASP A 46 1.85 -14.25 -4.28
CA ASP A 46 2.24 -14.71 -5.61
C ASP A 46 1.77 -13.74 -6.69
N ARG A 47 0.52 -13.28 -6.60
CA ARG A 47 -0.05 -12.29 -7.50
C ARG A 47 0.67 -10.95 -7.41
N VAL A 48 0.87 -10.43 -6.20
CA VAL A 48 1.53 -9.13 -5.97
C VAL A 48 2.98 -9.15 -6.48
N MET A 49 3.73 -10.22 -6.20
CA MET A 49 5.11 -10.36 -6.70
C MET A 49 5.16 -10.49 -8.22
N SER A 50 4.24 -11.26 -8.81
CA SER A 50 4.16 -11.47 -10.25
C SER A 50 3.82 -10.17 -10.98
N GLU A 51 2.79 -9.45 -10.55
CA GLU A 51 2.37 -8.18 -11.16
C GLU A 51 3.34 -7.03 -10.83
N GLY A 52 3.97 -7.07 -9.65
CA GLY A 52 4.98 -6.10 -9.21
C GLY A 52 6.35 -6.28 -9.86
N ALA A 53 6.58 -7.40 -10.55
CA ALA A 53 7.83 -7.76 -11.22
C ALA A 53 9.06 -7.76 -10.28
N LEU A 54 8.85 -8.11 -9.00
CA LEU A 54 9.89 -8.21 -7.98
C LEU A 54 9.58 -9.38 -7.05
N TYR A 55 10.43 -10.41 -7.08
CA TYR A 55 10.37 -11.49 -6.10
C TYR A 55 10.95 -11.00 -4.77
N ALA A 56 10.08 -10.52 -3.88
CA ALA A 56 10.43 -10.08 -2.54
C ALA A 56 9.24 -10.31 -1.59
N PRO A 57 9.12 -11.51 -1.01
CA PRO A 57 7.92 -11.91 -0.25
C PRO A 57 7.58 -10.96 0.91
N GLU A 58 8.57 -10.56 1.72
CA GLU A 58 8.35 -9.63 2.84
C GLU A 58 7.88 -8.25 2.39
N LEU A 59 8.42 -7.74 1.27
CA LEU A 59 8.00 -6.46 0.69
C LEU A 59 6.63 -6.55 0.06
N ALA A 60 6.28 -7.68 -0.57
CA ALA A 60 4.94 -7.92 -1.10
C ALA A 60 3.91 -7.92 0.04
N ALA A 61 4.20 -8.57 1.17
CA ALA A 61 3.32 -8.54 2.34
C ALA A 61 3.21 -7.16 2.98
N ALA A 62 4.32 -6.40 3.04
CA ALA A 62 4.30 -5.02 3.51
C ALA A 62 3.44 -4.13 2.59
N ALA A 63 3.61 -4.23 1.28
CA ALA A 63 2.82 -3.50 0.28
C ALA A 63 1.33 -3.88 0.35
N PHE A 64 1.03 -5.18 0.48
CA PHE A 64 -0.34 -5.68 0.63
C PHE A 64 -1.01 -5.16 1.91
N LYS A 65 -0.29 -5.17 3.03
CA LYS A 65 -0.74 -4.58 4.29
C LYS A 65 -0.93 -3.06 4.17
N GLN A 66 -0.07 -2.39 3.43
CA GLN A 66 -0.16 -0.95 3.15
C GLN A 66 -1.40 -0.60 2.31
N ALA A 67 -1.68 -1.41 1.29
CA ALA A 67 -2.81 -1.29 0.38
C ALA A 67 -4.15 -1.79 0.96
N ALA A 68 -4.22 -2.08 2.26
CA ALA A 68 -5.42 -2.63 2.91
C ALA A 68 -5.95 -3.91 2.25
N GLY A 69 -5.07 -4.71 1.64
CA GLY A 69 -5.42 -5.94 0.92
C GLY A 69 -5.76 -5.76 -0.56
N ASP A 70 -5.70 -4.55 -1.11
CA ASP A 70 -5.83 -4.33 -2.55
C ASP A 70 -4.57 -4.83 -3.28
N THR A 71 -4.73 -5.89 -4.07
CA THR A 71 -3.62 -6.52 -4.82
C THR A 71 -3.07 -5.63 -5.94
N LEU A 72 -3.90 -4.80 -6.58
CA LEU A 72 -3.46 -3.94 -7.68
C LEU A 72 -2.60 -2.80 -7.14
N GLU A 73 -3.06 -2.16 -6.06
CA GLU A 73 -2.30 -1.12 -5.37
C GLU A 73 -1.02 -1.68 -4.75
N ALA A 74 -1.06 -2.87 -4.14
CA ALA A 74 0.13 -3.52 -3.61
C ALA A 74 1.17 -3.82 -4.69
N ALA A 75 0.75 -4.31 -5.87
CA ALA A 75 1.64 -4.53 -7.00
C ALA A 75 2.22 -3.23 -7.54
N PHE A 76 1.43 -2.15 -7.56
CA PHE A 76 1.88 -0.81 -7.93
C PHE A 76 2.96 -0.29 -6.97
N LEU A 77 2.74 -0.37 -5.66
CA LEU A 77 3.71 -0.01 -4.63
C LEU A 77 5.01 -0.81 -4.78
N LEU A 78 4.92 -2.12 -4.98
CA LEU A 78 6.09 -2.98 -5.14
C LEU A 78 6.89 -2.63 -6.41
N ARG A 79 6.20 -2.31 -7.51
CA ARG A 79 6.82 -1.86 -8.76
C ARG A 79 7.48 -0.49 -8.62
N ALA A 80 6.85 0.42 -7.88
CA ALA A 80 7.42 1.72 -7.56
C ALA A 80 8.72 1.55 -6.74
N TYR A 81 8.71 0.69 -5.72
CA TYR A 81 9.91 0.36 -4.94
C TYR A 81 11.02 -0.26 -5.81
N ARG A 82 10.68 -1.19 -6.71
CA ARG A 82 11.66 -1.75 -7.65
C ARG A 82 12.38 -0.68 -8.49
N SER A 83 11.71 0.43 -8.79
CA SER A 83 12.32 1.52 -9.58
C SER A 83 13.31 2.37 -8.79
N SER A 84 13.26 2.37 -7.46
CA SER A 84 14.16 3.15 -6.60
C SER A 84 15.42 2.41 -6.19
N VAL A 85 15.50 1.09 -6.43
CA VAL A 85 16.67 0.26 -6.09
C VAL A 85 17.57 0.03 -7.30
N SER A 86 18.89 -0.02 -7.05
CA SER A 86 19.89 -0.33 -8.08
C SER A 86 19.71 -1.74 -8.64
N ARG A 87 19.90 -1.90 -9.94
CA ARG A 87 19.98 -3.21 -10.59
C ARG A 87 21.38 -3.76 -10.43
N ILE A 88 21.51 -4.86 -9.70
CA ILE A 88 22.76 -5.60 -9.58
C ILE A 88 22.67 -6.74 -10.60
N GLY A 89 23.52 -6.69 -11.62
CA GLY A 89 23.64 -7.66 -12.70
C GLY A 89 25.08 -7.74 -13.17
#